data_AF-A0A0H2UKC4-F1
#
_entry.id   AF-A0A0H2UKC4-F1
#
_cell.length_a   1.000
_cell.length_b   1.000
_cell.length_c   1.000
_cell.angle_alpha   90.00
_cell.angle_beta   90.00
_cell.angle_gamma   90.00
#
_symmetry.space_group_name_H-M   'P 1'
#
loop_
_entity.id
_entity.type
_entity.pdbx_description
1 polymer ?
#
loop_
_entity_poly.entity_id
_entity_poly.type
_entity_poly.pdbx_seq_one_letter_code
_entity_poly.pdbx_strand_id
1 'polypeptide(L)'
;SSCGAEVQRATGSIHSAMACILKPLQLNCNHCAIVSNSGQMVGQKVGEEIDHASCIWRMNNAPTKGFEEDVGYMTMVRVVSHTSVPLLLKNPDYFFKEASRTIYVIWGPFRNMRKDGNGIVYNMLKKTVDAYPDAQIYVTTEQQMTHCDRVFKDETGKDRVQSGSYLSTGWFTFILAMDACYSIHVYGMINETYCK
;
A
#
# COMPACT_ATOMS: atom_id res chain seq x y z
N SER A 1 -12.74 19.95 -7.08
CA SER A 1 -11.53 19.47 -7.79
C SER A 1 -10.98 18.30 -7.00
N SER A 2 -11.40 17.08 -7.37
CA SER A 2 -10.94 15.83 -6.73
C SER A 2 -9.65 15.39 -7.41
N CYS A 3 -8.56 15.29 -6.65
CA CYS A 3 -7.31 14.71 -7.11
C CYS A 3 -7.43 13.20 -6.83
N GLY A 4 -7.77 12.39 -7.84
CA GLY A 4 -7.83 10.94 -7.67
C GLY A 4 -6.44 10.33 -7.70
N ALA A 5 -6.17 9.34 -6.84
CA ALA A 5 -4.94 8.58 -6.84
C ALA A 5 -4.72 7.86 -8.19
N GLU A 6 -3.75 8.33 -8.97
CA GLU A 6 -3.41 7.76 -10.29
C GLU A 6 -2.30 6.72 -10.11
N VAL A 7 -2.65 5.43 -10.25
CA VAL A 7 -1.76 4.28 -10.03
C VAL A 7 -1.72 3.43 -11.31
N GLN A 8 -0.53 3.11 -11.83
CA GLN A 8 -0.34 2.43 -13.12
C GLN A 8 0.00 0.93 -12.91
N ARG A 9 -0.55 0.01 -13.72
CA ARG A 9 -0.25 -1.45 -13.64
C ARG A 9 1.03 -1.81 -14.42
N ALA A 10 1.80 -2.80 -13.95
CA ALA A 10 2.92 -3.39 -14.70
C ALA A 10 2.38 -4.42 -15.72
N THR A 11 2.55 -4.19 -17.02
CA THR A 11 1.81 -4.93 -18.07
C THR A 11 2.57 -6.12 -18.69
N GLY A 12 1.85 -7.23 -18.83
CA GLY A 12 2.02 -8.30 -19.83
C GLY A 12 0.70 -8.53 -20.60
N SER A 13 0.79 -8.58 -21.95
CA SER A 13 -0.26 -8.76 -22.99
C SER A 13 -1.28 -7.62 -23.26
N ILE A 14 -1.46 -7.32 -24.55
CA ILE A 14 -1.79 -5.98 -25.09
C ILE A 14 -3.30 -5.75 -25.35
N HIS A 15 -4.13 -6.78 -25.57
CA HIS A 15 -5.46 -6.57 -26.19
C HIS A 15 -6.67 -6.53 -25.24
N SER A 16 -6.61 -7.14 -24.04
CA SER A 16 -7.69 -7.03 -23.04
C SER A 16 -7.42 -5.94 -21.99
N ALA A 17 -6.16 -5.49 -21.90
CA ALA A 17 -5.66 -4.59 -20.87
C ALA A 17 -6.00 -3.09 -21.11
N MET A 18 -6.31 -2.67 -22.35
CA MET A 18 -6.48 -1.24 -22.67
C MET A 18 -7.65 -0.56 -21.93
N ALA A 19 -8.71 -1.29 -21.59
CA ALA A 19 -9.90 -0.70 -20.96
C ALA A 19 -9.71 -0.35 -19.46
N CYS A 20 -8.71 -0.95 -18.78
CA CYS A 20 -8.50 -0.80 -17.34
C CYS A 20 -7.34 0.16 -16.97
N ILE A 21 -6.61 0.68 -17.97
CA ILE A 21 -5.39 1.50 -17.80
C ILE A 21 -5.70 2.98 -17.49
N LEU A 22 -6.96 3.41 -17.60
CA LEU A 22 -7.40 4.80 -17.41
C LEU A 22 -8.30 5.02 -16.18
N LYS A 23 -8.53 3.99 -15.35
CA LYS A 23 -9.40 4.13 -14.19
C LYS A 23 -8.57 4.36 -12.92
N PRO A 24 -8.80 5.46 -12.18
CA PRO A 24 -8.23 5.61 -10.85
C PRO A 24 -8.67 4.43 -9.97
N LEU A 25 -7.88 4.12 -8.94
CA LEU A 25 -8.25 3.11 -7.95
C LEU A 25 -9.56 3.55 -7.28
N GLN A 26 -10.69 3.08 -7.80
CA GLN A 26 -12.02 3.44 -7.30
C GLN A 26 -12.42 2.47 -6.22
N LEU A 27 -12.04 2.81 -5.00
CA LEU A 27 -12.52 2.14 -3.80
C LEU A 27 -13.74 2.93 -3.30
N ASN A 28 -14.84 2.23 -3.04
CA ASN A 28 -15.99 2.81 -2.38
C ASN A 28 -15.96 2.37 -0.91
N CYS A 29 -15.10 3.01 -0.12
CA CYS A 29 -14.94 2.70 1.29
C CYS A 29 -15.63 3.75 2.15
N ASN A 30 -16.54 3.32 3.02
CA ASN A 30 -17.09 4.23 4.02
C ASN A 30 -16.12 4.33 5.21
N HIS A 31 -15.95 3.25 5.96
CA HIS A 31 -15.12 3.22 7.17
C HIS A 31 -13.90 2.34 6.94
N CYS A 32 -12.72 2.93 7.02
CA CYS A 32 -11.46 2.25 6.75
C CYS A 32 -10.69 1.97 8.04
N ALA A 33 -10.07 0.79 8.09
CA ALA A 33 -9.07 0.46 9.10
C ALA A 33 -7.68 0.49 8.46
N ILE A 34 -6.78 1.33 8.96
CA ILE A 34 -5.35 1.26 8.63
C ILE A 34 -4.63 0.53 9.76
N VAL A 35 -4.08 -0.63 9.47
CA VAL A 35 -3.34 -1.43 10.44
C VAL A 35 -1.85 -1.25 10.18
N SER A 36 -1.15 -0.60 11.12
CA SER A 36 0.30 -0.44 11.05
C SER A 36 1.03 -1.77 11.33
N ASN A 37 2.34 -1.78 11.07
CA ASN A 37 3.20 -2.94 11.32
C ASN A 37 3.80 -2.93 12.74
N SER A 38 3.20 -2.20 13.68
CA SER A 38 3.75 -2.04 15.03
C SER A 38 3.62 -3.32 15.84
N GLY A 39 4.68 -3.67 16.57
CA GLY A 39 4.65 -4.78 17.53
C GLY A 39 3.66 -4.55 18.69
N GLN A 40 3.22 -3.31 18.91
CA GLN A 40 2.20 -2.99 19.92
C GLN A 40 0.85 -3.62 19.62
N MET A 41 0.60 -4.06 18.38
CA MET A 41 -0.61 -4.79 18.04
C MET A 41 -0.71 -6.15 18.72
N VAL A 42 0.41 -6.76 19.10
CA VAL A 42 0.42 -8.08 19.74
C VAL A 42 -0.27 -7.99 21.11
N GLY A 43 -1.24 -8.86 21.34
CA GLY A 43 -2.05 -8.91 22.55
C GLY A 43 -3.16 -7.86 22.65
N GLN A 44 -3.38 -7.03 21.62
CA GLN A 44 -4.46 -6.03 21.63
C GLN A 44 -5.84 -6.67 21.43
N LYS A 45 -5.91 -7.84 20.78
CA LYS A 45 -7.17 -8.57 20.54
C LYS A 45 -8.26 -7.77 19.84
N VAL A 46 -7.87 -6.85 18.96
CA VAL A 46 -8.79 -5.97 18.20
C VAL A 46 -9.07 -6.49 16.79
N GLY A 47 -8.73 -7.75 16.49
CA GLY A 47 -8.85 -8.31 15.15
C GLY A 47 -10.28 -8.33 14.62
N GLU A 48 -11.25 -8.68 15.47
CA GLU A 48 -12.68 -8.67 15.12
C GLU A 48 -13.18 -7.25 14.80
N GLU A 49 -12.74 -6.25 15.59
CA GLU A 49 -13.08 -4.84 15.35
C GLU A 49 -12.52 -4.35 14.00
N ILE A 50 -11.27 -4.70 13.70
CA ILE A 50 -10.62 -4.36 12.43
C ILE A 50 -11.40 -4.95 11.25
N ASP A 51 -11.83 -6.20 11.35
CA ASP A 51 -12.50 -6.92 10.27
C ASP A 51 -13.96 -6.44 10.02
N HIS A 52 -14.51 -5.59 10.88
CA HIS A 52 -15.78 -4.89 10.63
C HIS A 52 -15.65 -3.65 9.71
N ALA A 53 -14.43 -3.20 9.41
CA ALA A 53 -14.23 -2.07 8.51
C ALA A 53 -14.60 -2.42 7.06
N SER A 54 -15.12 -1.43 6.31
CA SER A 54 -15.46 -1.60 4.90
C SER A 54 -14.23 -1.91 4.05
N CYS A 55 -13.09 -1.29 4.39
CA CYS A 55 -11.82 -1.50 3.72
C CYS A 55 -10.68 -1.53 4.73
N ILE A 56 -9.85 -2.57 4.61
CA ILE A 56 -8.74 -2.82 5.53
C ILE A 56 -7.44 -2.65 4.77
N TRP A 57 -6.64 -1.69 5.24
CA TRP A 57 -5.38 -1.28 4.65
C TRP A 57 -4.23 -1.78 5.51
N ARG A 58 -3.31 -2.52 4.91
CA ARG A 58 -2.09 -3.03 5.56
C ARG A 58 -0.84 -2.59 4.80
N MET A 59 0.32 -2.76 5.43
CA MET A 59 1.58 -2.27 4.87
C MET A 59 2.63 -3.37 4.73
N ASN A 60 3.40 -3.28 3.64
CA ASN A 60 4.58 -4.09 3.38
C ASN A 60 4.29 -5.61 3.57
N ASN A 61 5.15 -6.33 4.29
CA ASN A 61 5.07 -7.77 4.49
C ASN A 61 4.48 -8.19 5.86
N ALA A 62 3.75 -7.30 6.56
CA ALA A 62 3.16 -7.68 7.85
C ALA A 62 2.14 -8.83 7.66
N PRO A 63 2.34 -9.97 8.33
CA PRO A 63 1.43 -11.10 8.21
C PRO A 63 0.13 -10.86 8.96
N THR A 64 -0.94 -11.52 8.53
CA THR A 64 -2.14 -11.74 9.36
C THR A 64 -2.12 -13.13 10.00
N LYS A 65 -1.51 -14.10 9.31
CA LYS A 65 -1.48 -15.50 9.74
C LYS A 65 -0.72 -15.67 11.05
N GLY A 66 -1.39 -16.25 12.05
CA GLY A 66 -0.87 -16.41 13.42
C GLY A 66 -1.05 -15.18 14.31
N PHE A 67 -1.69 -14.11 13.82
CA PHE A 67 -1.95 -12.87 14.56
C PHE A 67 -3.42 -12.42 14.42
N GLU A 68 -4.31 -13.30 13.94
CA GLU A 68 -5.68 -12.95 13.54
C GLU A 68 -6.49 -12.37 14.71
N GLU A 69 -6.30 -12.88 15.94
CA GLU A 69 -6.96 -12.34 17.13
C GLU A 69 -6.59 -10.86 17.35
N ASP A 70 -5.35 -10.50 17.09
CA ASP A 70 -4.81 -9.17 17.36
C ASP A 70 -5.03 -8.18 16.22
N VAL A 71 -4.91 -8.64 14.97
CA VAL A 71 -4.87 -7.76 13.80
C VAL A 71 -5.93 -8.05 12.76
N GLY A 72 -6.76 -9.08 12.95
CA GLY A 72 -7.75 -9.51 11.97
C GLY A 72 -7.13 -10.33 10.83
N TYR A 73 -7.98 -10.95 10.01
CA TYR A 73 -7.53 -11.79 8.89
C TYR A 73 -7.69 -11.12 7.53
N MET A 74 -8.59 -10.13 7.39
CA MET A 74 -8.88 -9.51 6.11
C MET A 74 -7.80 -8.50 5.71
N THR A 75 -7.55 -8.41 4.41
CA THR A 75 -6.76 -7.35 3.78
C THR A 75 -7.41 -7.00 2.45
N MET A 76 -7.82 -5.75 2.27
CA MET A 76 -8.34 -5.28 0.98
C MET A 76 -7.26 -4.58 0.17
N VAL A 77 -6.52 -3.67 0.81
CA VAL A 77 -5.41 -2.96 0.18
C VAL A 77 -4.13 -3.17 0.97
N ARG A 78 -3.04 -3.44 0.26
CA ARG A 78 -1.70 -3.57 0.83
C ARG A 78 -0.74 -2.61 0.14
N VAL A 79 -0.32 -1.59 0.86
CA VAL A 79 0.64 -0.60 0.35
C VAL A 79 2.06 -1.07 0.68
N VAL A 80 2.94 -1.12 -0.30
CA VAL A 80 4.25 -1.77 -0.17
C VAL A 80 5.34 -0.85 -0.69
N SER A 81 6.38 -0.63 0.13
CA SER A 81 7.58 0.03 -0.34
C SER A 81 8.33 -0.86 -1.32
N HIS A 82 8.95 -0.27 -2.34
CA HIS A 82 9.88 -0.93 -3.26
C HIS A 82 10.96 -1.75 -2.53
N THR A 83 11.42 -1.31 -1.35
CA THR A 83 12.39 -2.05 -0.51
C THR A 83 11.80 -3.32 0.13
N SER A 84 10.49 -3.38 0.31
CA SER A 84 9.78 -4.54 0.88
C SER A 84 9.35 -5.55 -0.17
N VAL A 85 9.34 -5.20 -1.46
CA VAL A 85 8.97 -6.14 -2.54
C VAL A 85 9.77 -7.44 -2.50
N PRO A 86 11.10 -7.45 -2.34
CA PRO A 86 11.86 -8.70 -2.22
C PRO A 86 11.42 -9.59 -1.04
N LEU A 87 10.90 -8.99 0.03
CA LEU A 87 10.40 -9.74 1.19
C LEU A 87 9.04 -10.40 0.90
N LEU A 88 8.15 -9.75 0.15
CA LEU A 88 6.90 -10.36 -0.29
C LEU A 88 7.21 -11.57 -1.19
N LEU A 89 8.19 -11.44 -2.08
CA LEU A 89 8.59 -12.48 -3.02
C LEU A 89 9.28 -13.69 -2.36
N LYS A 90 9.59 -13.64 -1.05
CA LYS A 90 10.01 -14.84 -0.30
C LYS A 90 8.87 -15.82 -0.06
N ASN A 91 7.62 -15.34 -0.06
CA ASN A 91 6.43 -16.18 0.10
C ASN A 91 5.31 -15.71 -0.87
N PRO A 92 5.53 -15.86 -2.18
CA PRO A 92 4.63 -15.32 -3.18
C PRO A 92 3.27 -16.02 -3.19
N ASP A 93 3.18 -17.28 -2.79
CA ASP A 93 1.89 -17.99 -2.72
C ASP A 93 0.99 -17.41 -1.63
N TYR A 94 1.52 -17.08 -0.45
CA TYR A 94 0.74 -16.42 0.59
C TYR A 94 0.18 -15.06 0.10
N PHE A 95 1.03 -14.22 -0.52
CA PHE A 95 0.62 -12.88 -0.93
C PHE A 95 -0.20 -12.84 -2.23
N PHE A 96 0.12 -13.66 -3.22
CA PHE A 96 -0.46 -13.51 -4.56
C PHE A 96 -1.39 -14.64 -4.98
N LYS A 97 -1.45 -15.74 -4.22
CA LYS A 97 -2.37 -16.86 -4.47
C LYS A 97 -3.42 -16.99 -3.38
N GLU A 98 -3.01 -17.13 -2.11
CA GLU A 98 -3.93 -17.21 -0.97
C GLU A 98 -4.66 -15.86 -0.78
N ALA A 99 -3.92 -14.75 -0.80
CA ALA A 99 -4.46 -13.40 -0.70
C ALA A 99 -4.81 -12.78 -2.07
N SER A 100 -5.30 -13.57 -3.02
CA SER A 100 -5.58 -13.15 -4.42
C SER A 100 -6.54 -11.95 -4.57
N ARG A 101 -7.42 -11.73 -3.58
CA ARG A 101 -8.34 -10.57 -3.54
C ARG A 101 -7.68 -9.27 -3.09
N THR A 102 -6.46 -9.33 -2.55
CA THR A 102 -5.75 -8.15 -2.06
C THR A 102 -5.26 -7.30 -3.22
N ILE A 103 -5.52 -6.00 -3.14
CA ILE A 103 -4.98 -4.99 -4.05
C ILE A 103 -3.63 -4.54 -3.51
N TYR A 104 -2.56 -4.75 -4.25
CA TYR A 104 -1.22 -4.33 -3.92
C TYR A 104 -0.91 -2.98 -4.57
N VAL A 105 -0.52 -1.99 -3.78
CA VAL A 105 -0.06 -0.68 -4.28
C VAL A 105 1.41 -0.51 -3.92
N ILE A 106 2.28 -0.59 -4.92
CA ILE A 106 3.73 -0.52 -4.74
C ILE A 106 4.21 0.91 -4.99
N TRP A 107 4.90 1.50 -4.01
CA TRP A 107 5.49 2.83 -4.15
C TRP A 107 7.02 2.74 -4.12
N GLY A 108 7.69 3.66 -4.82
CA GLY A 108 9.15 3.68 -4.86
C GLY A 108 9.73 4.80 -5.70
N PRO A 109 11.04 5.08 -5.55
CA PRO A 109 11.71 6.09 -6.35
C PRO A 109 11.77 5.66 -7.81
N PHE A 110 11.73 6.66 -8.71
CA PHE A 110 11.76 6.45 -10.16
C PHE A 110 12.84 5.45 -10.59
N ARG A 111 14.07 5.58 -10.06
CA ARG A 111 15.22 4.70 -10.39
C ARG A 111 14.90 3.21 -10.25
N ASN A 112 14.14 2.81 -9.25
CA ASN A 112 13.79 1.40 -9.00
C ASN A 112 12.53 0.97 -9.74
N MET A 113 11.69 1.93 -10.14
CA MET A 113 10.39 1.73 -10.77
C MET A 113 10.39 2.00 -12.29
N ARG A 114 11.57 2.18 -12.90
CA ARG A 114 11.70 2.44 -14.35
C ARG A 114 11.14 1.29 -15.18
N LYS A 115 10.39 1.65 -16.22
CA LYS A 115 9.72 0.67 -17.11
C LYS A 115 10.56 0.26 -18.33
N ASP A 116 11.71 0.88 -18.52
CA ASP A 116 12.61 0.67 -19.66
C ASP A 116 13.54 -0.56 -19.49
N GLY A 117 13.21 -1.45 -18.54
CA GLY A 117 14.03 -2.61 -18.22
C GLY A 117 15.14 -2.36 -17.21
N ASN A 118 15.38 -1.11 -16.78
CA ASN A 118 16.39 -0.80 -15.76
C ASN A 118 15.82 -0.66 -14.34
N GLY A 119 14.49 -0.69 -14.18
CA GLY A 119 13.84 -0.64 -12.87
C GLY A 119 13.85 -2.01 -12.21
N ILE A 120 14.80 -2.24 -11.30
CA ILE A 120 14.99 -3.54 -10.63
C ILE A 120 13.68 -4.04 -10.00
N VAL A 121 12.96 -3.18 -9.28
CA VAL A 121 11.72 -3.56 -8.60
C VAL A 121 10.57 -3.70 -9.60
N TYR A 122 10.46 -2.79 -10.57
CA TYR A 122 9.45 -2.92 -11.64
C TYR A 122 9.58 -4.24 -12.40
N ASN A 123 10.81 -4.66 -12.73
CA ASN A 123 11.09 -5.92 -13.40
C ASN A 123 10.72 -7.13 -12.56
N MET A 124 10.94 -7.08 -11.24
CA MET A 124 10.48 -8.13 -10.32
C MET A 124 8.96 -8.25 -10.35
N LEU A 125 8.25 -7.13 -10.20
CA LEU A 125 6.78 -7.09 -10.24
C LEU A 125 6.22 -7.58 -11.57
N LYS A 126 6.86 -7.23 -12.70
CA LYS A 126 6.47 -7.72 -14.02
C LYS A 126 6.49 -9.26 -14.07
N LYS A 127 7.58 -9.88 -13.62
CA LYS A 127 7.68 -11.34 -13.52
C LYS A 127 6.63 -11.94 -12.58
N THR A 128 6.30 -11.26 -11.48
CA THR A 128 5.25 -11.69 -10.56
C THR A 128 3.88 -11.68 -11.22
N VAL A 129 3.53 -10.63 -11.97
CA VAL A 129 2.25 -10.55 -12.70
C VAL A 129 2.16 -11.65 -13.76
N ASP A 130 3.27 -11.96 -14.44
CA ASP A 130 3.31 -13.07 -15.41
C ASP A 130 3.07 -14.44 -14.74
N ALA A 131 3.54 -14.63 -13.51
CA ALA A 131 3.37 -15.88 -12.74
C ALA A 131 2.03 -15.98 -11.99
N TYR A 132 1.45 -14.84 -11.58
CA TYR A 132 0.21 -14.73 -10.82
C TYR A 132 -0.75 -13.76 -11.54
N PRO A 133 -1.42 -14.21 -12.61
CA PRO A 133 -2.22 -13.33 -13.47
C PRO A 133 -3.41 -12.69 -12.74
N ASP A 134 -3.93 -13.35 -11.71
CA ASP A 134 -5.03 -12.86 -10.88
C ASP A 134 -4.57 -11.81 -9.84
N ALA A 135 -3.25 -11.65 -9.66
CA ALA A 135 -2.72 -10.68 -8.70
C ALA A 135 -3.01 -9.25 -9.15
N GLN A 136 -3.61 -8.48 -8.23
CA GLN A 136 -3.96 -7.09 -8.44
C GLN A 136 -2.82 -6.18 -7.97
N ILE A 137 -1.79 -6.02 -8.81
CA ILE A 137 -0.59 -5.24 -8.48
C ILE A 137 -0.57 -3.93 -9.26
N TYR A 138 -0.53 -2.81 -8.54
CA TYR A 138 -0.46 -1.46 -9.06
C TYR A 138 0.81 -0.75 -8.58
N VAL A 139 1.37 0.18 -9.36
CA VAL A 139 2.53 0.99 -8.99
C VAL A 139 2.22 2.48 -9.02
N THR A 140 2.67 3.22 -8.01
CA THR A 140 2.42 4.68 -7.93
C THR A 140 3.06 5.43 -9.10
N THR A 141 2.41 6.49 -9.56
CA THR A 141 2.97 7.40 -10.57
C THR A 141 3.98 8.38 -9.95
N GLU A 142 4.83 8.98 -10.78
CA GLU A 142 5.70 10.09 -10.36
C GLU A 142 4.90 11.30 -9.86
N GLN A 143 3.72 11.54 -10.45
CA GLN A 143 2.81 12.59 -10.00
C GLN A 143 2.30 12.32 -8.59
N GLN A 144 1.87 11.07 -8.31
CA GLN A 144 1.47 10.69 -6.95
C GLN A 144 2.63 10.81 -5.95
N MET A 145 3.83 10.39 -6.33
CA MET A 145 5.02 10.53 -5.48
C MET A 145 5.30 12.01 -5.16
N THR A 146 5.23 12.88 -6.18
CA THR A 146 5.42 14.32 -6.02
C THR A 146 4.31 14.97 -5.18
N HIS A 147 3.07 14.49 -5.31
CA HIS A 147 1.95 14.93 -4.51
C HIS A 147 2.17 14.59 -3.02
N CYS A 148 2.57 13.36 -2.70
CA CYS A 148 2.88 12.96 -1.32
C CYS A 148 4.02 13.80 -0.71
N ASP A 149 5.06 14.10 -1.49
CA ASP A 149 6.18 14.96 -1.06
C ASP A 149 5.72 16.40 -0.78
N ARG A 150 4.83 16.94 -1.62
CA ARG A 150 4.26 18.28 -1.45
C ARG A 150 3.40 18.37 -0.19
N VAL A 151 2.46 17.45 -0.01
CA VAL A 151 1.59 17.45 1.18
C VAL A 151 2.43 17.35 2.45
N PHE A 152 3.46 16.49 2.47
CA PHE A 152 4.34 16.38 3.62
C PHE A 152 5.03 17.70 3.97
N LYS A 153 5.53 18.41 2.96
CA LYS A 153 6.16 19.72 3.13
C LYS A 153 5.19 20.77 3.63
N ASP A 154 4.00 20.81 3.07
CA ASP A 154 2.97 21.79 3.44
C ASP A 154 2.51 21.58 4.90
N GLU A 155 2.37 20.32 5.34
CA GLU A 155 1.92 19.99 6.70
C GLU A 155 3.03 20.12 7.76
N THR A 156 4.29 19.82 7.41
CA THR A 156 5.39 19.75 8.40
C THR A 156 6.38 20.91 8.33
N GLY A 157 6.32 21.71 7.26
CA GLY A 157 7.34 22.72 6.93
C GLY A 157 8.70 22.13 6.53
N LYS A 158 8.83 20.81 6.40
CA LYS A 158 10.08 20.11 6.07
C LYS A 158 10.00 19.42 4.72
N ASP A 159 11.05 19.58 3.92
CA ASP A 159 11.17 18.84 2.66
C ASP A 159 11.80 17.45 2.89
N ARG A 160 11.46 16.47 2.03
CA ARG A 160 12.09 15.14 1.98
C ARG A 160 13.62 15.22 1.89
N VAL A 161 14.14 16.23 1.19
CA VAL A 161 15.59 16.46 1.09
C VAL A 161 16.18 16.89 2.43
N GLN A 162 15.46 17.73 3.18
CA GLN A 162 15.90 18.21 4.49
C GLN A 162 15.76 17.14 5.58
N SER A 163 14.79 16.24 5.46
CA SER A 163 14.65 15.10 6.38
C SER A 163 15.69 14.00 6.17
N GLY A 164 16.40 14.01 5.04
CA GLY A 164 17.43 13.01 4.69
C GLY A 164 16.89 11.59 4.50
N SER A 165 15.57 11.39 4.40
CA SER A 165 14.94 10.07 4.31
C SER A 165 13.71 10.09 3.40
N TYR A 166 13.33 8.91 2.88
CA TYR A 166 12.05 8.76 2.18
C TYR A 166 10.89 8.80 3.18
N LEU A 167 9.73 9.27 2.73
CA LEU A 167 8.50 9.18 3.52
C LEU A 167 8.15 7.72 3.81
N SER A 168 7.51 7.47 4.96
CA SER A 168 7.20 6.11 5.39
C SER A 168 6.09 5.50 4.53
N THR A 169 6.03 4.16 4.43
CA THR A 169 4.87 3.50 3.80
C THR A 169 3.57 3.94 4.45
N GLY A 170 3.57 4.19 5.76
CA GLY A 170 2.40 4.71 6.48
C GLY A 170 1.90 6.05 5.95
N TRP A 171 2.82 6.96 5.59
CA TRP A 171 2.44 8.22 4.94
C TRP A 171 1.73 7.99 3.60
N PHE A 172 2.32 7.17 2.72
CA PHE A 172 1.70 6.82 1.44
C PHE A 172 0.33 6.16 1.62
N THR A 173 0.20 5.24 2.58
CA THR A 173 -1.07 4.60 2.90
C THR A 173 -2.11 5.60 3.38
N PHE A 174 -1.72 6.53 4.24
CA PHE A 174 -2.63 7.52 4.79
C PHE A 174 -3.16 8.47 3.71
N ILE A 175 -2.28 9.00 2.84
CA ILE A 175 -2.68 9.83 1.69
C ILE A 175 -3.67 9.07 0.79
N LEU A 176 -3.35 7.83 0.41
CA LEU A 176 -4.22 7.02 -0.45
C LEU A 176 -5.57 6.69 0.20
N ALA A 177 -5.58 6.45 1.51
CA ALA A 177 -6.81 6.18 2.25
C ALA A 177 -7.68 7.43 2.39
N MET A 178 -7.10 8.62 2.58
CA MET A 178 -7.87 9.88 2.63
C MET A 178 -8.63 10.15 1.33
N ASP A 179 -8.09 9.75 0.18
CA ASP A 179 -8.78 9.88 -1.10
C ASP A 179 -9.91 8.85 -1.30
N ALA A 180 -9.85 7.74 -0.56
CA ALA A 180 -10.70 6.56 -0.77
C ALA A 180 -11.77 6.34 0.31
N CYS A 181 -11.61 6.95 1.49
CA CYS A 181 -12.36 6.65 2.71
C CYS A 181 -13.07 7.88 3.25
N TYR A 182 -14.32 7.72 3.71
CA TYR A 182 -15.01 8.79 4.45
C TYR A 182 -14.48 8.96 5.87
N SER A 183 -14.18 7.84 6.55
CA SER A 183 -13.55 7.84 7.87
C SER A 183 -12.43 6.80 7.94
N ILE A 184 -11.41 7.10 8.76
CA ILE A 184 -10.21 6.27 8.92
C ILE A 184 -9.95 6.06 10.40
N HIS A 185 -9.90 4.80 10.83
CA HIS A 185 -9.39 4.39 12.14
C HIS A 185 -8.00 3.77 11.95
N VAL A 186 -7.02 4.22 12.74
CA VAL A 186 -5.63 3.79 12.62
C VAL A 186 -5.23 2.97 13.84
N TYR A 187 -4.75 1.75 13.61
CA TYR A 187 -4.34 0.80 14.64
C TYR A 187 -2.80 0.67 14.72
N GLY A 188 -2.27 0.62 15.94
CA GLY A 188 -0.85 0.41 16.22
C GLY A 188 0.05 1.61 15.99
N MET A 189 -0.52 2.82 15.85
CA MET A 189 0.25 4.06 15.95
C MET A 189 0.36 4.49 17.41
N ILE A 190 1.52 5.05 17.74
CA ILE A 190 1.85 5.52 19.08
C ILE A 190 0.86 6.62 19.47
N ASN A 191 0.26 6.51 20.66
CA ASN A 191 -0.61 7.56 21.18
C ASN A 191 0.19 8.75 21.72
N GLU A 192 -0.46 9.91 21.86
CA GLU A 192 0.19 11.15 22.33
C GLU A 192 0.78 11.06 23.75
N THR A 193 0.42 10.04 24.51
CA THR A 193 0.88 9.83 25.90
C THR A 193 2.08 8.91 26.01
N TYR A 194 2.50 8.23 24.94
CA TYR A 194 3.54 7.20 25.02
C TYR A 194 4.93 7.75 25.36
N CYS A 195 5.21 9.00 24.99
CA CYS A 195 6.49 9.67 25.26
C CYS A 195 6.39 10.72 26.37
N LYS A 196 5.33 10.68 27.19
CA LYS A 196 5.17 11.56 28.36
C LYS A 196 5.63 10.88 29.64
#